data_AF-A0A9P6UUJ4-F1
#
_entry.id   AF-A0A9P6UUJ4-F1
#
_cell.length_a   1.000
_cell.length_b   1.000
_cell.length_c   1.000
_cell.angle_alpha   90.00
_cell.angle_beta   90.00
_cell.angle_gamma   90.00
#
_symmetry.space_group_name_H-M   'P 1'
#
loop_
_entity.id
_entity.type
_entity.pdbx_description
1 polymer ?
#
loop_
_entity_poly.entity_id
_entity_poly.type
_entity_poly.pdbx_seq_one_letter_code
_entity_poly.pdbx_strand_id
1 'polypeptide(L)'
;MSRSPISQLFKAYVPPVKRSKIEISVMITLAASLLITVYQKWTRGGLLFLLQPCHMSAMLLITILAGPKDKKWPHVLLNIYFHIMWGTMLALLSPDLRDYNMFFEVENFFIEHYLLLLVPVYMIWSNRYVIWPASLDVALMSFSLFALYHSMILSTMALLKGMNLNYLLMPPPGPLQAFGRWYRPVMYLFCVFLTMSRYFIVEFVIQILPRRKVLPIQKELSKDCGVKKQKTL
;
A
#
# COMPACT_ATOMS: atom_id res chain seq x y z
N MET A 1 -33.73 8.46 0.72
CA MET A 1 -32.48 7.68 0.92
C MET A 1 -31.33 8.62 1.23
N SER A 2 -30.84 8.63 2.47
CA SER A 2 -29.61 9.34 2.85
C SER A 2 -28.44 8.80 2.02
N ARG A 3 -27.72 9.68 1.30
CA ARG A 3 -26.57 9.28 0.48
C ARG A 3 -25.36 9.04 1.38
N SER A 4 -24.68 7.89 1.22
CA SER A 4 -23.52 7.55 2.05
C SER A 4 -22.42 8.63 1.99
N PRO A 5 -21.68 8.88 3.09
CA PRO A 5 -20.62 9.90 3.12
C PRO A 5 -19.57 9.73 2.02
N ILE A 6 -19.19 8.48 1.71
CA ILE A 6 -18.25 8.14 0.63
C ILE A 6 -18.76 8.60 -0.74
N SER A 7 -20.07 8.44 -1.01
CA SER A 7 -20.68 8.89 -2.27
C SER A 7 -20.58 10.40 -2.43
N GLN A 8 -20.73 11.16 -1.35
CA GLN A 8 -20.62 12.61 -1.36
C GLN A 8 -19.17 13.06 -1.62
N LEU A 9 -18.19 12.39 -1.01
CA LEU A 9 -16.77 12.66 -1.24
C LEU A 9 -16.39 12.50 -2.72
N PHE A 10 -16.84 11.44 -3.38
CA PHE A 10 -16.56 11.25 -4.82
C PHE A 10 -17.26 12.27 -5.71
N LYS A 11 -18.42 12.80 -5.31
CA LYS A 11 -19.11 13.86 -6.06
C LYS A 11 -18.40 15.21 -5.94
N ALA A 12 -17.86 15.51 -4.75
CA ALA A 12 -17.10 16.73 -4.51
C ALA A 12 -15.67 16.66 -5.08
N TYR A 13 -15.17 15.46 -5.33
CA TYR A 13 -13.82 15.25 -5.82
C TYR A 13 -13.66 15.65 -7.29
N VAL A 14 -12.76 16.59 -7.53
CA VAL A 14 -12.34 17.00 -8.87
C VAL A 14 -10.96 16.40 -9.15
N PRO A 15 -10.80 15.56 -10.19
CA PRO A 15 -9.52 14.92 -10.45
C PRO A 15 -8.44 15.95 -10.80
N PRO A 16 -7.21 15.78 -10.28
CA PRO A 16 -6.09 16.67 -10.55
C PRO A 16 -5.53 16.45 -11.96
N VAL A 17 -5.14 17.53 -12.65
CA VAL A 17 -4.81 17.50 -14.09
C VAL A 17 -3.54 16.71 -14.40
N LYS A 18 -2.41 17.06 -13.79
CA LYS A 18 -1.09 16.51 -14.16
C LYS A 18 -0.42 15.84 -12.98
N ARG A 19 0.23 14.69 -13.22
CA ARG A 19 1.07 14.03 -12.22
C ARG A 19 2.20 14.98 -11.83
N SER A 20 2.46 15.09 -10.53
CA SER A 20 3.59 15.91 -10.06
C SER A 20 4.91 15.18 -10.30
N LYS A 21 6.02 15.92 -10.43
CA LYS A 21 7.37 15.31 -10.50
C LYS A 21 7.66 14.41 -9.29
N ILE A 22 7.13 14.77 -8.11
CA ILE A 22 7.23 13.95 -6.90
C ILE A 22 6.48 12.62 -7.07
N GLU A 23 5.26 12.63 -7.63
CA GLU A 23 4.48 11.40 -7.91
C GLU A 23 5.27 10.44 -8.80
N ILE A 24 5.86 11.00 -9.85
CA ILE A 24 6.65 10.23 -10.82
C ILE A 24 7.90 9.69 -10.15
N SER A 25 8.61 10.50 -9.36
CA SER A 25 9.80 10.09 -8.62
C SER A 25 9.49 8.95 -7.66
N VAL A 26 8.50 9.08 -6.78
CA VAL A 26 8.18 8.03 -5.79
C VAL A 26 7.72 6.75 -6.47
N MET A 27 6.98 6.84 -7.57
CA MET A 27 6.54 5.69 -8.36
C MET A 27 7.72 4.96 -9.00
N ILE A 28 8.66 5.71 -9.61
CA ILE A 28 9.85 5.13 -10.23
C ILE A 28 10.74 4.49 -9.17
N THR A 29 10.96 5.15 -8.02
CA THR A 29 11.79 4.59 -6.95
C THR A 29 11.19 3.30 -6.38
N LEU A 30 9.87 3.27 -6.13
CA LEU A 30 9.19 2.06 -5.65
C LEU A 30 9.23 0.94 -6.70
N ALA A 31 9.00 1.27 -7.99
CA ALA A 31 9.09 0.29 -9.06
C ALA A 31 10.51 -0.25 -9.25
N ALA A 32 11.54 0.60 -9.17
CA ALA A 32 12.94 0.18 -9.24
C ALA A 32 13.29 -0.76 -8.09
N SER A 33 12.89 -0.42 -6.86
CA SER A 33 13.11 -1.26 -5.68
C SER A 33 12.43 -2.64 -5.83
N LEU A 34 11.18 -2.67 -6.30
CA LEU A 34 10.48 -3.92 -6.59
C LEU A 34 11.16 -4.73 -7.70
N LEU A 35 11.64 -4.10 -8.77
CA LEU A 35 12.36 -4.78 -9.85
C LEU A 35 13.68 -5.40 -9.37
N ILE A 36 14.40 -4.70 -8.49
CA ILE A 36 15.59 -5.24 -7.82
C ILE A 36 15.22 -6.49 -7.00
N THR A 37 14.14 -6.42 -6.21
CA THR A 37 13.62 -7.58 -5.46
C THR A 37 13.27 -8.74 -6.39
N VAL A 38 12.55 -8.49 -7.48
CA VAL A 38 12.20 -9.52 -8.48
C VAL A 38 13.44 -10.18 -9.06
N TYR A 39 14.46 -9.38 -9.43
CA TYR A 39 15.72 -9.89 -9.93
C TYR A 39 16.43 -10.77 -8.89
N GLN A 40 16.58 -10.30 -7.65
CA GLN A 40 17.23 -11.03 -6.56
C GLN A 40 16.48 -12.34 -6.21
N LYS A 41 15.15 -12.36 -6.29
CA LYS A 41 14.36 -13.58 -6.09
C LYS A 41 14.42 -14.52 -7.29
N TRP A 42 14.48 -13.99 -8.52
CA TRP A 42 14.66 -14.79 -9.73
C TRP A 42 15.98 -15.55 -9.69
N THR A 43 17.10 -14.85 -9.45
CA THR A 43 18.45 -15.44 -9.43
C THR A 43 18.61 -16.55 -8.40
N ARG A 44 17.81 -16.52 -7.34
CA ARG A 44 17.84 -17.50 -6.25
C ARG A 44 16.75 -18.57 -6.31
N GLY A 45 15.91 -18.57 -7.36
CA GLY A 45 14.77 -19.48 -7.45
C GLY A 45 13.67 -19.23 -6.40
N GLY A 46 13.67 -18.06 -5.77
CA GLY A 46 12.77 -17.66 -4.69
C GLY A 46 11.53 -16.88 -5.15
N LEU A 47 11.12 -16.98 -6.43
CA LEU A 47 10.03 -16.17 -6.99
C LEU A 47 8.71 -16.30 -6.23
N LEU A 48 8.45 -17.44 -5.58
CA LEU A 48 7.23 -17.59 -4.78
C LEU A 48 7.18 -16.61 -3.60
N PHE A 49 8.33 -16.19 -3.08
CA PHE A 49 8.39 -15.20 -2.00
C PHE A 49 7.92 -13.82 -2.45
N LEU A 50 7.76 -13.55 -3.76
CA LEU A 50 7.09 -12.33 -4.26
C LEU A 50 5.61 -12.24 -3.86
N LEU A 51 5.01 -13.35 -3.40
CA LEU A 51 3.67 -13.36 -2.79
C LEU A 51 3.66 -12.87 -1.34
N GLN A 52 4.82 -12.53 -0.75
CA GLN A 52 4.83 -11.94 0.58
C GLN A 52 4.11 -10.57 0.55
N PRO A 53 3.38 -10.21 1.63
CA PRO A 53 2.53 -9.01 1.62
C PRO A 53 3.25 -7.70 1.32
N CYS A 54 4.53 -7.56 1.64
CA CYS A 54 5.32 -6.36 1.33
C CYS A 54 5.45 -6.13 -0.18
N HIS A 55 5.82 -7.16 -0.96
CA HIS A 55 5.97 -7.03 -2.41
C HIS A 55 4.62 -6.87 -3.10
N MET A 56 3.58 -7.54 -2.60
CA MET A 56 2.20 -7.31 -3.04
C MET A 56 1.71 -5.90 -2.75
N SER A 57 2.10 -5.35 -1.59
CA SER A 57 1.84 -3.95 -1.24
C SER A 57 2.58 -2.99 -2.17
N ALA A 58 3.81 -3.30 -2.56
CA ALA A 58 4.56 -2.50 -3.52
C ALA A 58 3.85 -2.48 -4.88
N MET A 59 3.46 -3.65 -5.39
CA MET A 59 2.67 -3.78 -6.63
C MET A 59 1.33 -3.02 -6.55
N LEU A 60 0.63 -3.12 -5.43
CA LEU A 60 -0.63 -2.41 -5.17
C LEU A 60 -0.42 -0.89 -5.21
N LEU A 61 0.58 -0.37 -4.50
CA LEU A 61 0.88 1.05 -4.46
C LEU A 61 1.36 1.59 -5.81
N ILE A 62 2.19 0.85 -6.55
CA ILE A 62 2.57 1.19 -7.93
C ILE A 62 1.32 1.28 -8.81
N THR A 63 0.41 0.32 -8.69
CA THR A 63 -0.84 0.30 -9.44
C THR A 63 -1.72 1.50 -9.08
N ILE A 64 -1.86 1.83 -7.80
CA ILE A 64 -2.57 3.03 -7.34
C ILE A 64 -1.92 4.33 -7.87
N LEU A 65 -0.59 4.44 -7.89
CA LEU A 65 0.15 5.58 -8.44
C LEU A 65 -0.07 5.71 -9.96
N ALA A 66 0.07 4.60 -10.69
CA ALA A 66 -0.12 4.52 -12.13
C ALA A 66 -1.59 4.66 -12.56
N GLY A 67 -2.54 4.42 -11.66
CA GLY A 67 -3.97 4.44 -11.96
C GLY A 67 -4.53 5.82 -12.31
N PRO A 68 -5.57 5.90 -13.16
CA PRO A 68 -6.26 7.14 -13.49
C PRO A 68 -7.09 7.65 -12.30
N LYS A 69 -6.88 8.91 -11.90
CA LYS A 69 -7.43 9.46 -10.65
C LYS A 69 -8.91 9.86 -10.74
N ASP A 70 -9.50 9.89 -11.94
CA ASP A 70 -10.93 10.04 -12.19
C ASP A 70 -11.72 8.75 -11.89
N LYS A 71 -11.07 7.58 -11.89
CA LYS A 71 -11.70 6.31 -11.55
C LYS A 71 -11.74 6.13 -10.04
N LYS A 72 -12.74 5.39 -9.55
CA LYS A 72 -12.92 5.13 -8.11
C LYS A 72 -11.90 4.14 -7.54
N TRP A 73 -11.50 3.14 -8.33
CA TRP A 73 -10.71 2.01 -7.83
C TRP A 73 -9.38 2.39 -7.16
N PRO A 74 -8.57 3.38 -7.60
CA PRO A 74 -7.31 3.69 -6.92
C PRO A 74 -7.56 4.24 -5.51
N HIS A 75 -8.65 4.98 -5.33
CA HIS A 75 -9.06 5.52 -4.03
C HIS A 75 -9.57 4.40 -3.11
N VAL A 76 -10.36 3.46 -3.65
CA VAL A 76 -10.81 2.27 -2.89
C VAL A 76 -9.61 1.47 -2.39
N LEU A 77 -8.68 1.14 -3.29
CA LEU A 77 -7.49 0.36 -2.96
C LEU A 77 -6.58 1.08 -1.96
N LEU A 78 -6.41 2.40 -2.07
CA LEU A 78 -5.64 3.18 -1.09
C LEU A 78 -6.29 3.13 0.30
N ASN A 79 -7.62 3.27 0.38
CA ASN A 79 -8.31 3.23 1.68
C ASN A 79 -8.26 1.82 2.31
N ILE A 80 -8.26 0.76 1.50
CA ILE A 80 -7.98 -0.61 1.99
C ILE A 80 -6.52 -0.71 2.47
N TYR A 81 -5.58 -0.18 1.68
CA TYR A 81 -4.15 -0.24 2.01
C TYR A 81 -3.84 0.37 3.39
N PHE A 82 -4.46 1.50 3.72
CA PHE A 82 -4.32 2.13 5.05
C PHE A 82 -4.64 1.19 6.22
N HIS A 83 -5.54 0.22 6.04
CA HIS A 83 -5.94 -0.74 7.07
C HIS A 83 -5.04 -1.99 7.15
N ILE A 84 -4.14 -2.18 6.19
CA ILE A 84 -3.26 -3.36 6.13
C ILE A 84 -1.77 -3.01 6.10
N MET A 85 -1.43 -1.70 6.05
CA MET A 85 -0.04 -1.21 6.05
C MET A 85 0.73 -1.53 7.35
N TRP A 86 0.04 -1.94 8.42
CA TRP A 86 0.67 -2.41 9.65
C TRP A 86 1.63 -3.58 9.40
N GLY A 87 1.42 -4.39 8.35
CA GLY A 87 2.33 -5.47 7.97
C GLY A 87 3.74 -4.96 7.65
N THR A 88 3.85 -3.83 6.97
CA THR A 88 5.13 -3.16 6.69
C THR A 88 5.82 -2.69 7.98
N MET A 89 5.04 -2.18 8.95
CA MET A 89 5.58 -1.72 10.23
C MET A 89 6.16 -2.88 11.03
N LEU A 90 5.46 -4.02 11.07
CA LEU A 90 5.97 -5.22 11.72
C LEU A 90 7.25 -5.75 11.05
N ALA A 91 7.30 -5.71 9.71
CA ALA A 91 8.49 -6.12 8.97
C ALA A 91 9.71 -5.22 9.27
N LEU A 92 9.50 -3.92 9.48
CA LEU A 92 10.58 -3.01 9.92
C LEU A 92 10.95 -3.19 11.39
N LEU A 93 9.98 -3.48 12.26
CA LEU A 93 10.21 -3.67 13.70
C LEU A 93 10.93 -4.99 14.02
N SER A 94 10.59 -6.04 13.27
CA SER A 94 11.15 -7.39 13.44
C SER A 94 11.50 -7.98 12.08
N PRO A 95 12.55 -7.45 11.42
CA PRO A 95 12.93 -7.89 10.08
C PRO A 95 13.47 -9.32 10.11
N ASP A 96 13.04 -10.14 9.16
CA ASP A 96 13.63 -11.45 8.91
C ASP A 96 14.59 -11.38 7.73
N LEU A 97 15.87 -11.29 8.05
CA LEU A 97 16.96 -11.12 7.09
C LEU A 97 17.82 -12.38 6.93
N ARG A 98 17.41 -13.51 7.51
CA ARG A 98 18.23 -14.74 7.58
C ARG A 98 18.59 -15.29 6.21
N ASP A 99 17.70 -15.10 5.25
CA ASP A 99 17.89 -15.58 3.89
C ASP A 99 18.59 -14.55 2.99
N TYR A 100 18.99 -13.37 3.46
CA TYR A 100 19.51 -12.29 2.59
C TYR A 100 21.01 -12.49 2.34
N ASN A 101 21.37 -12.77 1.08
CA ASN A 101 22.72 -13.22 0.72
C ASN A 101 23.31 -12.49 -0.48
N MET A 102 22.49 -11.73 -1.22
CA MET A 102 22.97 -10.98 -2.38
C MET A 102 23.38 -9.56 -2.00
N PHE A 103 24.31 -9.00 -2.79
CA PHE A 103 24.63 -7.58 -2.72
C PHE A 103 23.35 -6.73 -2.84
N PHE A 104 23.23 -5.73 -1.98
CA PHE A 104 22.11 -4.78 -1.95
C PHE A 104 20.74 -5.39 -1.58
N GLU A 105 20.66 -6.64 -1.12
CA GLU A 105 19.38 -7.27 -0.75
C GLU A 105 18.81 -6.65 0.54
N VAL A 106 19.66 -6.46 1.56
CA VAL A 106 19.24 -5.92 2.87
C VAL A 106 18.89 -4.43 2.74
N GLU A 107 19.73 -3.67 2.03
CA GLU A 107 19.51 -2.26 1.79
C GLU A 107 18.22 -2.05 0.98
N ASN A 108 18.01 -2.83 -0.08
CA ASN A 108 16.79 -2.75 -0.87
C ASN A 108 15.54 -3.16 -0.05
N PHE A 109 15.66 -4.13 0.87
CA PHE A 109 14.57 -4.44 1.80
C PHE A 109 14.14 -3.21 2.61
N PHE A 110 15.09 -2.52 3.25
CA PHE A 110 14.75 -1.32 4.02
C PHE A 110 14.22 -0.19 3.12
N ILE A 111 14.82 0.03 1.95
CA ILE A 111 14.35 1.02 0.98
C ILE A 111 12.90 0.74 0.58
N GLU A 112 12.57 -0.49 0.18
CA GLU A 112 11.22 -0.88 -0.22
C GLU A 112 10.24 -0.64 0.92
N HIS A 113 10.57 -1.07 2.15
CA HIS A 113 9.68 -0.96 3.30
C HIS A 113 9.49 0.49 3.76
N TYR A 114 10.51 1.35 3.70
CA TYR A 114 10.34 2.78 3.93
C TYR A 114 9.44 3.40 2.86
N LEU A 115 9.61 3.03 1.59
CA LEU A 115 8.74 3.52 0.51
C LEU A 115 7.28 3.08 0.71
N LEU A 116 7.03 1.86 1.19
CA LEU A 116 5.69 1.39 1.53
C LEU A 116 5.00 2.25 2.60
N LEU A 117 5.76 2.89 3.50
CA LEU A 117 5.22 3.85 4.48
C LEU A 117 5.16 5.30 3.96
N LEU A 118 6.16 5.73 3.18
CA LEU A 118 6.27 7.10 2.69
C LEU A 118 5.34 7.40 1.51
N VAL A 119 5.09 6.43 0.62
CA VAL A 119 4.20 6.61 -0.54
C VAL A 119 2.76 6.93 -0.12
N PRO A 120 2.12 6.23 0.83
CA PRO A 120 0.80 6.60 1.33
C PRO A 120 0.78 8.00 1.96
N VAL A 121 1.84 8.39 2.68
CA VAL A 121 1.99 9.74 3.24
C VAL A 121 2.01 10.78 2.12
N TYR A 122 2.78 10.53 1.05
CA TYR A 122 2.77 11.35 -0.15
C TYR A 122 1.36 11.44 -0.76
N MET A 123 0.64 10.31 -0.87
CA MET A 123 -0.71 10.29 -1.44
C MET A 123 -1.69 11.16 -0.62
N ILE A 124 -1.57 11.14 0.71
CA ILE A 124 -2.36 12.01 1.60
C ILE A 124 -2.08 13.48 1.32
N TRP A 125 -0.79 13.86 1.36
CA TRP A 125 -0.31 15.22 1.16
C TRP A 125 -0.65 15.77 -0.23
N SER A 126 -0.53 14.94 -1.27
CA SER A 126 -0.70 15.36 -2.67
C SER A 126 -2.12 15.88 -2.98
N ASN A 127 -3.10 15.52 -2.15
CA ASN A 127 -4.52 15.82 -2.33
C ASN A 127 -5.09 15.32 -3.68
N ARG A 128 -4.44 14.30 -4.27
CA ARG A 128 -4.84 13.64 -5.52
C ARG A 128 -5.71 12.41 -5.30
N TYR A 129 -5.96 12.07 -4.04
CA TYR A 129 -6.66 10.88 -3.62
C TYR A 129 -7.79 11.24 -2.65
N VAL A 130 -8.93 10.59 -2.83
CA VAL A 130 -10.07 10.66 -1.93
C VAL A 130 -9.77 9.74 -0.74
N ILE A 131 -9.54 10.36 0.42
CA ILE A 131 -9.35 9.65 1.68
C ILE A 131 -10.71 9.56 2.36
N TRP A 132 -11.10 8.36 2.77
CA TRP A 132 -12.36 8.13 3.47
C TRP A 132 -12.18 8.32 4.98
N PRO A 133 -13.23 8.80 5.68
CA PRO A 133 -13.23 8.75 7.13
C PRO A 133 -13.07 7.31 7.61
N ALA A 134 -12.47 7.13 8.79
CA ALA A 134 -12.34 5.82 9.40
C ALA A 134 -13.73 5.20 9.59
N SER A 135 -13.91 3.94 9.20
CA SER A 135 -15.18 3.23 9.35
C SER A 135 -14.94 1.75 9.62
N LEU A 136 -15.81 1.16 10.44
CA LEU A 136 -15.69 -0.25 10.81
C LEU A 136 -15.91 -1.15 9.60
N ASP A 137 -16.84 -0.79 8.71
CA ASP A 137 -17.12 -1.54 7.48
C ASP A 137 -15.87 -1.69 6.60
N VAL A 138 -15.11 -0.61 6.41
CA VAL A 138 -13.87 -0.64 5.61
C VAL A 138 -12.76 -1.40 6.34
N ALA A 139 -12.69 -1.29 7.68
CA ALA A 139 -11.73 -2.07 8.46
C ALA A 139 -12.01 -3.59 8.34
N LEU A 140 -13.26 -4.00 8.54
CA LEU A 140 -13.69 -5.40 8.42
C LEU A 140 -13.52 -5.93 6.99
N MET A 141 -13.87 -5.14 5.98
CA MET A 141 -13.64 -5.50 4.57
C MET A 141 -12.15 -5.67 4.29
N SER A 142 -11.31 -4.73 4.74
CA SER A 142 -9.85 -4.78 4.54
C SER A 142 -9.23 -6.01 5.20
N PHE A 143 -9.61 -6.28 6.46
CA PHE A 143 -9.17 -7.48 7.17
C PHE A 143 -9.63 -8.76 6.45
N SER A 144 -10.89 -8.80 6.00
CA SER A 144 -11.44 -9.96 5.30
C SER A 144 -10.70 -10.25 3.99
N LEU A 145 -10.40 -9.22 3.20
CA LEU A 145 -9.61 -9.35 1.97
C LEU A 145 -8.18 -9.83 2.27
N PHE A 146 -7.53 -9.27 3.29
CA PHE A 146 -6.21 -9.71 3.72
C PHE A 146 -6.22 -11.16 4.21
N ALA A 147 -7.20 -11.55 5.03
CA ALA A 147 -7.36 -12.90 5.55
C ALA A 147 -7.66 -13.91 4.43
N LEU A 148 -8.48 -13.54 3.44
CA LEU A 148 -8.75 -14.36 2.26
C LEU A 148 -7.49 -14.53 1.41
N TYR A 149 -6.72 -13.45 1.17
CA TYR A 149 -5.45 -13.52 0.46
C TYR A 149 -4.48 -14.49 1.16
N HIS A 150 -4.31 -14.35 2.47
CA HIS A 150 -3.45 -15.23 3.26
C HIS A 150 -3.93 -16.69 3.31
N SER A 151 -5.23 -16.90 3.50
CA SER A 151 -5.79 -18.24 3.70
C SER A 151 -5.95 -19.00 2.38
N MET A 152 -6.38 -18.33 1.31
CA MET A 152 -6.69 -18.99 0.05
C MET A 152 -5.52 -18.99 -0.92
N ILE A 153 -4.75 -17.90 -1.00
CA ILE A 153 -3.65 -17.79 -1.95
C ILE A 153 -2.35 -18.25 -1.30
N LEU A 154 -1.90 -17.58 -0.24
CA LEU A 154 -0.59 -17.90 0.32
C LEU A 154 -0.55 -19.27 0.98
N SER A 155 -1.57 -19.66 1.75
CA SER A 155 -1.55 -20.96 2.44
C SER A 155 -1.56 -22.10 1.44
N THR A 156 -2.35 -21.99 0.36
CA THR A 156 -2.35 -22.97 -0.74
C THR A 156 -0.97 -23.06 -1.39
N MET A 157 -0.36 -21.93 -1.75
CA MET A 157 0.95 -21.93 -2.38
C MET A 157 2.06 -22.44 -1.45
N ALA A 158 1.99 -22.11 -0.16
CA ALA A 158 2.91 -22.60 0.87
C ALA A 158 2.82 -24.12 1.00
N LEU A 159 1.60 -24.68 1.06
CA LEU A 159 1.37 -26.12 1.14
C LEU A 159 1.83 -26.85 -0.13
N LEU A 160 1.49 -26.32 -1.31
CA LEU A 160 1.87 -26.94 -2.59
C LEU A 160 3.38 -26.97 -2.82
N LYS A 161 4.12 -26.00 -2.29
CA LYS A 161 5.56 -25.86 -2.51
C LYS A 161 6.41 -26.22 -1.30
N GLY A 162 5.80 -26.52 -0.15
CA GLY A 162 6.50 -26.79 1.10
C GLY A 162 7.33 -25.60 1.61
N MET A 163 7.00 -24.38 1.21
CA MET A 163 7.74 -23.17 1.58
C MET A 163 6.99 -22.35 2.61
N ASN A 164 7.68 -21.92 3.66
CA ASN A 164 7.09 -21.19 4.77
C ASN A 164 6.85 -19.71 4.44
N LEU A 165 5.96 -19.45 3.47
CA LEU A 165 5.58 -18.09 3.07
C LEU A 165 4.93 -17.38 4.25
N ASN A 166 5.53 -16.26 4.67
CA ASN A 166 5.01 -15.42 5.74
C ASN A 166 4.53 -16.22 6.97
N TYR A 167 5.34 -17.20 7.37
CA TYR A 167 5.13 -18.03 8.55
C TYR A 167 3.82 -18.83 8.56
N LEU A 168 3.31 -19.23 7.40
CA LEU A 168 2.04 -19.98 7.32
C LEU A 168 2.15 -21.45 7.71
N LEU A 169 3.34 -22.04 7.61
CA LEU A 169 3.60 -23.45 7.94
C LEU A 169 4.32 -23.60 9.29
N MET A 170 5.16 -22.64 9.66
CA MET A 170 5.91 -22.63 10.91
C MET A 170 6.04 -21.20 11.46
N PRO A 171 5.92 -20.98 12.78
CA PRO A 171 6.06 -19.66 13.37
C PRO A 171 7.44 -19.03 13.11
N PRO A 172 7.54 -17.69 13.12
CA PRO A 172 8.83 -17.02 13.20
C PRO A 172 9.55 -17.36 14.52
N PRO A 173 10.88 -17.31 14.56
CA PRO A 173 11.61 -17.28 15.83
C PRO A 173 11.12 -16.11 16.69
N GLY A 174 10.94 -16.35 17.99
CA GLY A 174 10.53 -15.32 18.95
C GLY A 174 9.19 -15.62 19.65
N PRO A 175 8.48 -14.59 20.16
CA PRO A 175 7.33 -14.78 21.06
C PRO A 175 6.20 -15.62 20.46
N LEU A 176 6.02 -15.54 19.13
CA LEU A 176 4.96 -16.28 18.44
C LEU A 176 5.18 -17.81 18.50
N GLN A 177 6.42 -18.25 18.62
CA GLN A 177 6.78 -19.66 18.74
C GLN A 177 6.24 -20.30 20.04
N ALA A 178 6.11 -19.51 21.11
CA ALA A 178 5.59 -19.98 22.40
C ALA A 178 4.14 -20.47 22.34
N PHE A 179 3.37 -20.03 21.33
CA PHE A 179 1.97 -20.45 21.15
C PHE A 179 1.83 -21.82 20.46
N GLY A 180 2.93 -22.44 20.01
CA GLY A 180 2.91 -23.77 19.39
C GLY A 180 1.89 -23.85 18.25
N ARG A 181 1.02 -24.87 18.24
CA ARG A 181 -0.03 -25.04 17.21
C ARG A 181 -1.04 -23.88 17.12
N TRP A 182 -1.15 -23.06 18.15
CA TRP A 182 -2.11 -21.94 18.24
C TRP A 182 -1.56 -20.62 17.70
N TYR A 183 -0.31 -20.59 17.23
CA TYR A 183 0.32 -19.35 16.78
C TYR A 183 -0.44 -18.67 15.63
N ARG A 184 -1.06 -19.42 14.71
CA ARG A 184 -1.84 -18.86 13.59
C ARG A 184 -3.13 -18.18 14.05
N PRO A 185 -4.01 -18.81 14.84
CA PRO A 185 -5.15 -18.11 15.45
C PRO A 185 -4.75 -16.85 16.23
N VAL A 186 -3.68 -16.92 17.03
CA VAL A 186 -3.15 -15.76 17.78
C VAL A 186 -2.70 -14.65 16.83
N MET A 187 -1.99 -15.01 15.76
CA MET A 187 -1.59 -14.05 14.72
C MET A 187 -2.81 -13.39 14.08
N TYR A 188 -3.84 -14.15 13.68
CA TYR A 188 -5.07 -13.57 13.11
C TYR A 188 -5.77 -12.63 14.07
N LEU A 189 -5.88 -12.98 15.36
CA LEU A 189 -6.44 -12.10 16.38
C LEU A 189 -5.66 -10.79 16.48
N PHE A 190 -4.33 -10.87 16.50
CA PHE A 190 -3.47 -9.68 16.51
C PHE A 190 -3.66 -8.82 15.25
N CYS A 191 -3.75 -9.45 14.07
CA CYS A 191 -4.00 -8.76 12.81
C CYS A 191 -5.34 -8.00 12.80
N VAL A 192 -6.41 -8.53 13.43
CA VAL A 192 -7.69 -7.81 13.57
C VAL A 192 -7.47 -6.49 14.33
N PHE A 193 -6.75 -6.53 15.45
CA PHE A 193 -6.44 -5.33 16.23
C PHE A 193 -5.55 -4.36 15.44
N LEU A 194 -4.51 -4.87 14.77
CA LEU A 194 -3.63 -4.05 13.97
C LEU A 194 -4.32 -3.39 12.77
N THR A 195 -5.38 -3.99 12.22
CA THR A 195 -6.20 -3.33 11.19
C THR A 195 -6.88 -2.05 11.69
N MET A 196 -7.03 -1.90 13.01
CA MET A 196 -7.52 -0.66 13.62
C MET A 196 -6.43 0.43 13.73
N SER A 197 -5.16 0.13 13.45
CA SER A 197 -4.06 1.12 13.46
C SER A 197 -4.34 2.34 12.57
N ARG A 198 -5.08 2.16 11.47
CA ARG A 198 -5.55 3.24 10.59
C ARG A 198 -6.28 4.36 11.33
N TYR A 199 -7.04 4.04 12.39
CA TYR A 199 -7.80 5.05 13.16
C TYR A 199 -6.89 6.04 13.88
N PHE A 200 -5.65 5.63 14.19
CA PHE A 200 -4.69 6.45 14.89
C PHE A 200 -3.67 7.02 13.91
N ILE A 201 -2.98 6.14 13.16
CA ILE A 201 -1.82 6.52 12.35
C ILE A 201 -2.23 7.45 11.20
N VAL A 202 -3.25 7.06 10.44
CA VAL A 202 -3.65 7.83 9.26
C VAL A 202 -4.33 9.13 9.66
N GLU A 203 -5.17 9.13 10.70
CA GLU A 203 -5.77 10.36 11.22
C GLU A 203 -4.70 11.32 11.74
N PHE A 204 -3.71 10.83 12.48
CA PHE A 204 -2.59 11.64 12.94
C PHE A 204 -1.83 12.27 11.76
N VAL A 205 -1.52 11.50 10.72
CA VAL A 205 -0.87 12.02 9.50
C VAL A 205 -1.73 13.07 8.80
N ILE A 206 -3.05 12.89 8.72
CA ILE A 206 -3.97 13.86 8.12
C ILE A 206 -4.02 15.17 8.92
N GLN A 207 -3.96 15.08 10.26
CA GLN A 207 -4.01 16.23 11.15
C GLN A 207 -2.73 17.08 11.06
N ILE A 208 -1.56 16.44 10.93
CA ILE A 208 -0.26 17.14 10.91
C ILE A 208 0.14 17.62 9.50
N LEU A 209 -0.28 16.92 8.44
CA LEU A 209 0.16 17.23 7.08
C LEU A 209 -0.81 18.17 6.35
N PRO A 210 -0.39 19.39 5.97
CA PRO A 210 -1.22 20.26 5.18
C PRO A 210 -1.46 19.65 3.79
N ARG A 211 -2.72 19.48 3.39
CA ARG A 211 -3.06 18.96 2.07
C ARG A 211 -2.74 20.01 1.00
N ARG A 212 -2.00 19.60 -0.04
CA ARG A 212 -1.61 20.46 -1.15
C ARG A 212 -2.85 21.02 -1.87
N LYS A 213 -2.82 22.31 -2.22
CA LYS A 213 -3.84 22.92 -3.08
C LYS A 213 -3.67 22.40 -4.51
N VAL A 214 -4.75 21.83 -5.06
CA VAL A 214 -4.79 21.30 -6.44
C VAL A 214 -5.57 22.26 -7.30
N LEU A 215 -5.02 22.64 -8.47
CA LEU A 215 -5.76 23.40 -9.47
C LEU A 215 -6.74 22.47 -10.21
N PRO A 216 -8.04 22.81 -10.27
CA PRO A 216 -9.03 21.99 -10.96
C PRO A 216 -8.84 22.04 -12.48
N ILE A 217 -9.21 20.94 -13.16
CA ILE A 217 -9.14 20.73 -14.63
C ILE A 217 -9.68 21.93 -15.42
N GLN A 218 -10.79 22.51 -14.96
CA GLN A 218 -11.48 23.59 -15.66
C GLN A 218 -10.68 24.91 -15.69
N LYS A 219 -9.80 25.14 -14.70
CA LYS A 219 -8.91 26.32 -14.66
C LYS A 219 -7.61 26.14 -15.43
N GLU A 220 -7.12 24.91 -15.61
CA GLU A 220 -5.95 24.67 -16.47
C GLU A 220 -6.34 24.63 -17.95
N LEU A 221 -7.47 24.00 -18.32
CA LEU A 221 -7.95 24.00 -19.70
C LEU A 221 -8.20 25.42 -20.23
N SER A 222 -8.73 26.32 -19.39
CA SER A 222 -8.91 27.73 -19.77
C SER A 222 -7.59 28.48 -19.91
N LYS A 223 -6.58 28.18 -19.08
CA LYS A 223 -5.22 28.74 -19.22
C LYS A 223 -4.51 28.24 -20.47
N ASP A 224 -4.54 26.94 -20.76
CA ASP A 224 -3.88 26.37 -21.96
C ASP A 224 -4.56 26.86 -23.25
N CYS A 225 -5.89 27.04 -23.26
CA CYS A 225 -6.63 27.62 -24.38
C CYS A 225 -6.31 29.12 -24.56
N GLY A 226 -6.18 29.87 -23.47
CA GLY A 226 -5.78 31.27 -23.48
C GLY A 226 -4.34 31.49 -23.98
N VAL A 227 -3.39 30.68 -23.51
CA VAL A 227 -1.98 30.75 -23.94
C VAL A 227 -1.82 30.34 -25.40
N LYS A 228 -2.59 29.36 -25.90
CA LYS A 228 -2.60 29.02 -27.33
C LYS A 228 -3.11 30.18 -28.20
N LYS A 229 -4.17 30.90 -27.79
CA LYS A 229 -4.66 32.08 -28.51
C LYS A 229 -3.64 33.22 -28.58
N GLN A 230 -2.84 33.39 -27.52
CA GLN A 230 -1.90 34.50 -27.41
C GLN A 230 -0.58 34.28 -28.16
N LYS A 231 -0.28 33.05 -28.61
CA LYS A 231 0.90 32.71 -29.41
C LYS A 231 0.66 32.68 -30.93
N THR A 232 -0.55 33.05 -31.37
CA THR A 232 -0.97 33.09 -32.78
C THR A 232 -1.16 34.51 -33.31
N LEU A 233 -0.52 35.50 -32.69
CA LEU A 233 -0.44 36.89 -33.17
C LEU A 233 1.03 37.28 -33.32
#